data_AF-A0A8C5YMI9-F1
#
_entry.id   AF-A0A8C5YMI9-F1
#
_cell.length_a   1.000
_cell.length_b   1.000
_cell.length_c   1.000
_cell.angle_alpha   90.00
_cell.angle_beta   90.00
_cell.angle_gamma   90.00
#
_symmetry.space_group_name_H-M   'P 1'
#
loop_
_entity.id
_entity.type
_entity.pdbx_description
1 polymer ?
#
loop_
_entity_poly.entity_id
_entity_poly.type
_entity_poly.pdbx_seq_one_letter_code
_entity_poly.pdbx_strand_id
1 'polypeptide(L)'
;MWPPAAAHTDGPSSERTPLLPPRQGPHQDLRVNFVAGAVEPRKAAALERLLWRACRGFLIASFREAERQLEDPLTGEPVTWMTFLISYWGEQIGQKIRKITDCFHCHIFPFLEEEAARHGTLQQLQQQSQELQEVLRETEGFLSQVLGQVQQLLPRGQVQVRKMKAVYLALNQCSVSSTHKCLVAEAWCATQDLPALQQALRESSSEAGVSAVAHRIACRDMPPTLIRTNRFTASFQSIVDAYGVGCYQEVNPAPYTIITFPFLFAVMFGDVGHGLLVFLFALAMVLAENRPAVRTAQNEIWQTFFGGRYLLLLMGLFSIYTGFIYNECFSRATTIFPSGWSVAAMANQSGWSDAFLSQHPLLTLDPNVTGVFLGPYPFGIDPVWSLATNHLSFLNPFKMKMSVILGVTHMAFGVLLGVFNHV
;
A
#
# COMPACT_ATOMS: atom_id res chain seq x y z
N MET A 1 31.28 -86.25 -33.13
CA MET A 1 32.19 -85.93 -34.24
C MET A 1 33.08 -84.77 -33.74
N TRP A 2 34.34 -85.08 -33.41
CA TRP A 2 35.44 -84.19 -32.97
C TRP A 2 36.06 -83.41 -34.17
N PRO A 3 37.09 -82.53 -34.03
CA PRO A 3 37.45 -81.41 -33.11
C PRO A 3 38.05 -80.20 -33.94
N PRO A 4 39.12 -79.42 -33.57
CA PRO A 4 39.51 -78.63 -32.37
C PRO A 4 39.74 -77.10 -32.67
N ALA A 5 40.08 -76.27 -31.66
CA ALA A 5 41.27 -75.37 -31.60
C ALA A 5 41.14 -74.23 -30.55
N ALA A 6 42.27 -73.96 -29.88
CA ALA A 6 42.47 -73.03 -28.79
C ALA A 6 42.82 -71.60 -29.25
N ALA A 7 42.62 -70.62 -28.36
CA ALA A 7 43.47 -69.42 -28.27
C ALA A 7 43.51 -68.93 -26.81
N HIS A 8 44.72 -68.94 -26.24
CA HIS A 8 45.11 -68.28 -24.99
C HIS A 8 45.34 -66.79 -25.25
N THR A 9 44.97 -65.93 -24.29
CA THR A 9 45.70 -64.70 -23.92
C THR A 9 45.40 -64.33 -22.45
N ASP A 10 46.40 -64.55 -21.58
CA ASP A 10 46.89 -63.78 -20.40
C ASP A 10 45.97 -62.65 -19.87
N GLY A 11 45.49 -62.57 -18.61
CA GLY A 11 46.16 -62.58 -17.28
C GLY A 11 46.07 -61.16 -16.64
N PRO A 12 46.13 -60.91 -15.31
CA PRO A 12 46.02 -61.80 -14.14
C PRO A 12 44.95 -61.35 -13.10
N SER A 13 44.40 -62.33 -12.39
CA SER A 13 43.88 -62.18 -11.04
C SER A 13 45.02 -61.87 -10.06
N SER A 14 44.95 -60.76 -9.33
CA SER A 14 45.83 -60.46 -8.18
C SER A 14 44.99 -59.77 -7.11
N GLU A 15 44.66 -60.52 -6.06
CA GLU A 15 45.24 -60.38 -4.72
C GLU A 15 44.79 -59.10 -3.99
N ARG A 16 43.83 -59.29 -3.07
CA ARG A 16 43.90 -58.65 -1.75
C ARG A 16 43.76 -59.72 -0.68
N THR A 17 44.73 -60.62 -0.68
CA THR A 17 45.16 -61.35 0.52
C THR A 17 45.59 -60.31 1.58
N PRO A 18 45.20 -60.46 2.85
CA PRO A 18 45.62 -59.53 3.90
C PRO A 18 47.11 -59.70 4.20
N LEU A 19 47.88 -58.61 4.20
CA LEU A 19 49.34 -58.58 4.42
C LEU A 19 49.76 -58.74 5.90
N LEU A 20 48.89 -59.28 6.76
CA LEU A 20 49.21 -59.63 8.13
C LEU A 20 48.62 -61.01 8.44
N PRO A 21 49.37 -61.96 9.02
CA PRO A 21 48.75 -63.16 9.57
C PRO A 21 47.76 -62.74 10.66
N PRO A 22 46.62 -63.45 10.85
CA PRO A 22 45.71 -63.13 11.93
C PRO A 22 46.47 -63.34 13.24
N ARG A 23 46.85 -62.23 13.89
CA ARG A 23 47.30 -62.28 15.27
C ARG A 23 46.13 -62.82 16.08
N GLN A 24 46.25 -64.05 16.55
CA GLN A 24 45.41 -64.62 17.58
C GLN A 24 45.60 -63.78 18.86
N GLY A 25 44.78 -62.75 18.99
CA GLY A 25 44.59 -61.95 20.19
C GLY A 25 43.08 -61.83 20.45
N PRO A 26 42.65 -61.37 21.63
CA PRO A 26 41.26 -61.41 22.09
C PRO A 26 40.31 -60.43 21.37
N HIS A 27 40.66 -59.99 20.16
CA HIS A 27 40.00 -58.91 19.41
C HIS A 27 39.24 -59.41 18.16
N GLN A 28 38.78 -60.66 18.17
CA GLN A 28 38.09 -61.26 17.01
C GLN A 28 36.61 -60.82 16.85
N ASP A 29 36.06 -60.06 17.81
CA ASP A 29 34.67 -59.57 17.82
C ASP A 29 34.52 -58.04 17.66
N LEU A 30 35.41 -57.38 16.91
CA LEU A 30 35.26 -55.95 16.60
C LEU A 30 34.36 -55.76 15.36
N ARG A 31 33.05 -55.97 15.52
CA ARG A 31 32.07 -55.55 14.50
C ARG A 31 31.90 -54.02 14.54
N VAL A 32 32.10 -53.38 13.38
CA VAL A 32 31.91 -51.94 13.21
C VAL A 32 30.46 -51.69 12.84
N ASN A 33 29.77 -50.88 13.65
CA ASN A 33 28.39 -50.50 13.40
C ASN A 33 28.31 -49.07 12.87
N PHE A 34 27.28 -48.77 12.08
CA PHE A 34 27.06 -47.46 11.47
C PHE A 34 25.71 -46.86 11.90
N VAL A 35 25.69 -45.55 12.13
CA VAL A 35 24.46 -44.75 12.23
C VAL A 35 24.52 -43.64 11.20
N ALA A 36 23.48 -43.52 10.37
CA ALA A 36 23.31 -42.43 9.43
C ALA A 36 22.12 -41.57 9.84
N GLY A 37 22.21 -40.25 9.63
CA GLY A 37 21.10 -39.35 9.93
C GLY A 37 21.26 -37.97 9.32
N ALA A 38 20.25 -37.13 9.54
CA ALA A 38 20.23 -35.72 9.15
C ALA A 38 20.01 -34.82 10.36
N VAL A 39 20.69 -33.68 10.39
CA VAL A 39 20.63 -32.66 11.44
C VAL A 39 20.62 -31.26 10.84
N GLU A 40 19.97 -30.32 11.51
CA GLU A 40 20.04 -28.91 11.14
C GLU A 40 21.49 -28.38 11.25
N PRO A 41 21.95 -27.50 10.33
CA PRO A 41 23.33 -26.99 10.33
C PRO A 41 23.73 -26.30 11.64
N ARG A 42 22.79 -25.59 12.27
CA ARG A 42 23.02 -24.87 13.53
C ARG A 42 23.33 -25.82 14.69
N LYS A 43 22.79 -27.04 14.64
CA LYS A 43 22.95 -28.07 15.68
C LYS A 43 24.14 -29.00 15.42
N ALA A 44 24.64 -29.07 14.17
CA ALA A 44 25.71 -29.98 13.75
C ALA A 44 27.01 -29.83 14.58
N ALA A 45 27.52 -28.61 14.73
CA ALA A 45 28.76 -28.36 15.47
C ALA A 45 28.64 -28.63 16.99
N ALA A 46 27.42 -28.54 17.54
CA ALA A 46 27.17 -28.89 18.94
C ALA A 46 27.06 -30.41 19.13
N LEU A 47 26.41 -31.10 18.19
CA LEU A 47 26.29 -32.56 18.17
C LEU A 47 27.66 -33.23 18.08
N GLU A 48 28.53 -32.79 17.16
CA GLU A 48 29.89 -33.33 17.00
C GLU A 48 30.71 -33.22 18.29
N ARG A 49 30.68 -32.05 18.94
CA ARG A 49 31.40 -31.82 20.20
C ARG A 49 30.89 -32.71 21.33
N LEU A 50 29.57 -32.93 21.41
CA LEU A 50 28.99 -33.79 22.45
C LEU A 50 29.31 -35.26 22.22
N LEU A 51 29.19 -35.72 20.97
CA LEU A 51 29.57 -37.08 20.57
C LEU A 51 31.04 -37.37 20.90
N TRP A 52 31.95 -36.45 20.57
CA TRP A 52 33.38 -36.60 20.85
C TRP A 52 33.66 -36.69 22.37
N ARG A 53 33.02 -35.83 23.17
CA ARG A 53 33.15 -35.84 24.65
C ARG A 53 32.59 -37.12 25.29
N ALA A 54 31.43 -37.58 24.85
CA ALA A 54 30.75 -38.73 25.43
C ALA A 54 31.42 -40.07 25.06
N CYS A 55 31.96 -40.16 23.85
CA CYS A 55 32.52 -41.39 23.30
C CYS A 55 34.06 -41.44 23.34
N ARG A 56 34.74 -40.39 23.83
CA ARG A 56 36.19 -40.35 24.09
C ARG A 56 37.08 -40.89 22.95
N GLY A 57 36.72 -40.60 21.71
CA GLY A 57 37.47 -41.02 20.51
C GLY A 57 37.14 -42.40 19.95
N PHE A 58 36.19 -43.15 20.52
CA PHE A 58 35.71 -44.45 19.98
C PHE A 58 34.64 -44.28 18.88
N LEU A 59 34.66 -43.19 18.14
CA LEU A 59 33.80 -42.95 16.99
C LEU A 59 34.55 -42.22 15.88
N ILE A 60 34.12 -42.43 14.64
CA ILE A 60 34.49 -41.60 13.49
C ILE A 60 33.18 -41.05 12.93
N ALA A 61 33.03 -39.72 12.97
CA ALA A 61 31.87 -39.03 12.41
C ALA A 61 32.27 -38.26 11.15
N SER A 62 31.50 -38.40 10.08
CA SER A 62 31.60 -37.60 8.87
C SER A 62 30.31 -36.82 8.68
N PHE A 63 30.41 -35.50 8.67
CA PHE A 63 29.30 -34.60 8.36
C PHE A 63 29.47 -34.07 6.93
N ARG A 64 28.38 -34.07 6.16
CA ARG A 64 28.31 -33.53 4.80
C ARG A 64 27.03 -32.73 4.63
N GLU A 65 27.17 -31.53 4.12
CA GLU A 65 26.02 -30.72 3.72
C GLU A 65 25.30 -31.39 2.56
N ALA A 66 23.96 -31.46 2.63
CA ALA A 66 23.16 -32.01 1.57
C ALA A 66 23.18 -31.07 0.35
N GLU A 67 23.32 -31.64 -0.85
CA GLU A 67 23.40 -30.87 -2.10
C GLU A 67 22.09 -30.14 -2.45
N ARG A 68 20.96 -30.58 -1.90
CA ARG A 68 19.63 -30.01 -2.16
C ARG A 68 19.06 -29.39 -0.89
N GLN A 69 18.54 -28.17 -1.02
CA GLN A 69 17.71 -27.53 0.00
C GLN A 69 16.37 -28.28 0.08
N LEU A 70 15.98 -28.65 1.29
CA LEU A 70 14.69 -29.29 1.55
C LEU A 70 13.83 -28.30 2.33
N GLU A 71 12.55 -28.25 2.01
CA GLU A 71 11.59 -27.46 2.78
C GLU A 71 11.33 -28.16 4.12
N ASP A 72 11.41 -27.40 5.21
CA ASP A 72 11.01 -27.91 6.51
C ASP A 72 9.47 -28.05 6.56
N PRO A 73 8.93 -29.26 6.86
CA PRO A 73 7.50 -29.51 6.87
C PRO A 73 6.70 -28.67 7.88
N LEU A 74 7.34 -28.03 8.87
CA LEU A 74 6.67 -27.21 9.88
C LEU A 74 6.73 -25.70 9.58
N THR A 75 7.85 -25.23 9.03
CA THR A 75 8.09 -23.80 8.80
C THR A 75 7.91 -23.39 7.34
N GLY A 76 8.01 -24.34 6.40
CA GLY A 76 7.97 -24.07 4.96
C GLY A 76 9.19 -23.30 4.44
N GLU A 77 10.22 -23.12 5.26
CA GLU A 77 11.45 -22.45 4.84
C GLU A 77 12.42 -23.44 4.19
N PRO A 78 13.19 -23.01 3.16
CA PRO A 78 14.23 -23.83 2.57
C PRO A 78 15.41 -23.97 3.53
N VAL A 79 15.62 -25.16 4.08
CA VAL A 79 16.72 -25.47 4.99
C VAL A 79 17.73 -26.40 4.30
N THR A 80 19.02 -26.04 4.34
CA THR A 80 20.07 -27.00 3.99
C THR A 80 20.24 -27.96 5.15
N TRP A 81 20.01 -29.25 4.93
CA TRP A 81 20.24 -30.26 5.97
C TRP A 81 21.69 -30.73 5.94
N MET A 82 22.28 -31.01 7.09
CA MET A 82 23.56 -31.70 7.20
C MET A 82 23.30 -33.19 7.41
N THR A 83 23.79 -34.01 6.49
CA THR A 83 23.82 -35.47 6.66
C THR A 83 25.07 -35.89 7.42
N PHE A 84 24.94 -36.90 8.27
CA PHE A 84 26.07 -37.45 9.00
C PHE A 84 26.10 -38.97 8.95
N LEU A 85 27.31 -39.51 8.95
CA LEU A 85 27.61 -40.93 9.07
C LEU A 85 28.58 -41.13 10.23
N ILE A 86 28.16 -41.90 11.24
CA ILE A 86 28.95 -42.19 12.44
C ILE A 86 29.24 -43.69 12.48
N SER A 87 30.52 -44.07 12.40
CA SER A 87 30.97 -45.43 12.68
C SER A 87 31.45 -45.54 14.12
N TYR A 88 31.04 -46.60 14.82
CA TYR A 88 31.36 -46.82 16.23
C TYR A 88 31.61 -48.31 16.53
N TRP A 89 32.29 -48.55 17.66
CA TRP A 89 32.59 -49.90 18.14
C TRP A 89 31.88 -50.17 19.47
N GLY A 90 31.20 -51.32 19.57
CA GLY A 90 30.53 -51.76 20.79
C GLY A 90 29.10 -51.23 20.98
N GLU A 91 28.23 -52.07 21.53
CA GLU A 91 26.79 -51.78 21.68
C GLU A 91 26.49 -50.66 22.68
N GLN A 92 27.25 -50.58 23.78
CA GLN A 92 27.06 -49.53 24.79
C GLN A 92 27.32 -48.12 24.25
N ILE A 93 28.26 -48.00 23.29
CA ILE A 93 28.54 -46.73 22.62
C ILE A 93 27.41 -46.40 21.63
N GLY A 94 26.90 -47.40 20.90
CA GLY A 94 25.74 -47.23 20.02
C GLY A 94 24.50 -46.70 20.73
N GLN A 95 24.19 -47.22 21.92
CA GLN A 95 23.06 -46.74 22.73
C GLN A 95 23.25 -45.28 23.18
N LYS A 96 24.48 -44.88 23.52
CA LYS A 96 24.79 -43.47 23.85
C LYS A 96 24.62 -42.55 22.65
N ILE A 97 25.10 -42.98 21.48
CA ILE A 97 24.94 -42.21 20.23
C ILE A 97 23.46 -42.00 19.92
N ARG A 98 22.63 -43.05 19.97
CA ARG A 98 21.18 -42.94 19.73
C ARG A 98 20.50 -41.96 20.69
N LYS A 99 20.76 -42.06 21.99
CA LYS A 99 20.23 -41.12 22.98
C LYS A 99 20.64 -39.67 22.69
N ILE A 100 21.90 -39.45 22.30
CA ILE A 100 22.39 -38.12 21.95
C ILE A 100 21.71 -37.61 20.67
N THR A 101 21.61 -38.42 19.62
CA THR A 101 20.93 -38.02 18.37
C THR A 101 19.45 -37.73 18.59
N ASP A 102 18.78 -38.50 19.46
CA ASP A 102 17.38 -38.27 19.85
C ASP A 102 17.22 -36.95 20.62
N CYS A 103 18.13 -36.63 21.54
CA CYS A 103 18.13 -35.35 22.27
C CYS A 103 18.30 -34.12 21.36
N PHE A 104 19.00 -34.28 20.23
CA PHE A 104 19.17 -33.20 19.24
C PHE A 104 18.07 -33.19 18.18
N HIS A 105 17.06 -34.05 18.30
CA HIS A 105 15.98 -34.24 17.33
C HIS A 105 16.50 -34.52 15.91
N CYS A 106 17.55 -35.35 15.80
CA CYS A 106 18.09 -35.76 14.51
C CYS A 106 17.18 -36.82 13.87
N HIS A 107 17.01 -36.77 12.55
CA HIS A 107 16.35 -37.86 11.81
C HIS A 107 17.36 -38.97 11.54
N ILE A 108 17.14 -40.15 12.13
CA ILE A 108 18.03 -41.31 11.99
C ILE A 108 17.46 -42.26 10.94
N PHE A 109 18.30 -42.71 10.01
CA PHE A 109 17.93 -43.66 8.96
C PHE A 109 18.64 -45.01 9.17
N PRO A 110 17.96 -46.14 8.93
CA PRO A 110 18.59 -47.46 9.03
C PRO A 110 19.68 -47.59 7.96
N PHE A 111 20.89 -47.94 8.37
CA PHE A 111 22.02 -48.18 7.47
C PHE A 111 22.19 -49.68 7.23
N LEU A 112 21.97 -50.14 5.99
CA LEU A 112 22.17 -51.53 5.60
C LEU A 112 23.64 -51.76 5.22
N GLU A 113 24.27 -52.80 5.77
CA GLU A 113 25.69 -53.10 5.53
C GLU A 113 25.95 -53.67 4.13
N GLU A 114 25.00 -54.45 3.60
CA GLU A 114 25.11 -55.07 2.28
C GLU A 114 24.80 -54.07 1.16
N GLU A 115 25.71 -54.00 0.17
CA GLU A 115 25.58 -53.07 -0.95
C GLU A 115 24.38 -53.38 -1.85
N ALA A 116 24.10 -54.65 -2.13
CA ALA A 116 22.93 -55.07 -2.91
C ALA A 116 21.61 -54.67 -2.23
N ALA A 117 21.51 -54.84 -0.91
CA ALA A 117 20.34 -54.46 -0.12
C ALA A 117 20.11 -52.93 -0.06
N ARG A 118 21.20 -52.14 0.00
CA ARG A 118 21.14 -50.67 -0.13
C ARG A 118 20.60 -50.24 -1.48
N HIS A 119 21.10 -50.85 -2.57
CA HIS A 119 20.62 -50.53 -3.92
C HIS A 119 19.13 -50.87 -4.09
N GLY A 120 18.68 -52.03 -3.58
CA GLY A 120 17.26 -52.40 -3.62
C GLY A 120 16.37 -51.42 -2.84
N THR A 121 16.79 -51.01 -1.64
CA THR A 121 16.02 -50.05 -0.82
C THR A 121 15.98 -48.66 -1.45
N LEU A 122 17.09 -48.21 -2.06
CA LEU A 122 17.14 -46.95 -2.79
C LEU A 122 16.18 -46.95 -3.99
N GLN A 123 16.14 -48.04 -4.76
CA GLN A 123 15.19 -48.17 -5.88
C GLN A 123 13.74 -48.14 -5.38
N GLN A 124 13.44 -48.83 -4.29
CA GLN A 124 12.12 -48.82 -3.68
C GLN A 124 11.72 -47.41 -3.19
N LEU A 125 12.59 -46.70 -2.49
CA LEU A 125 12.33 -45.34 -2.01
C LEU A 125 12.18 -44.35 -3.16
N GLN A 126 12.95 -44.52 -4.24
CA GLN A 126 12.81 -43.71 -5.45
C GLN A 126 11.45 -43.93 -6.11
N GLN A 127 10.99 -45.18 -6.21
CA GLN A 127 9.67 -45.50 -6.73
C GLN A 127 8.56 -44.90 -5.85
N GLN A 128 8.62 -45.10 -4.54
CA GLN A 128 7.64 -44.54 -3.60
C GLN A 128 7.62 -43.00 -3.64
N SER A 129 8.78 -42.37 -3.76
CA SER A 129 8.87 -40.92 -3.89
C SER A 129 8.22 -40.43 -5.18
N GLN A 130 8.37 -41.15 -6.30
CA GLN A 130 7.72 -40.81 -7.56
C GLN A 130 6.20 -40.98 -7.48
N GLU A 131 5.73 -42.07 -6.87
CA GLU A 131 4.30 -42.32 -6.63
C GLU A 131 3.68 -41.20 -5.76
N LEU A 132 4.35 -40.81 -4.67
CA LEU A 132 3.88 -39.72 -3.81
C LEU A 132 3.87 -38.36 -4.53
N GLN A 133 4.88 -38.09 -5.37
CA GLN A 133 4.91 -36.87 -6.18
C GLN A 133 3.75 -36.82 -7.17
N GLU A 134 3.40 -37.94 -7.77
CA GLU A 134 2.27 -38.02 -8.69
C GLU A 134 0.94 -37.81 -7.97
N VAL A 135 0.74 -38.43 -6.80
CA VAL A 135 -0.45 -38.19 -5.97
C VAL A 135 -0.53 -36.71 -5.57
N LEU A 136 0.57 -36.10 -5.13
CA LEU A 136 0.61 -34.70 -4.75
C LEU A 136 0.22 -33.79 -5.92
N ARG A 137 0.79 -34.05 -7.11
CA ARG A 137 0.47 -33.33 -8.35
C ARG A 137 -1.02 -33.41 -8.70
N GLU A 138 -1.63 -34.59 -8.60
CA GLU A 138 -3.05 -34.79 -8.87
C GLU A 138 -3.93 -34.07 -7.83
N THR A 139 -3.55 -34.10 -6.54
CA THR A 139 -4.29 -33.38 -5.48
C THR A 139 -4.21 -31.86 -5.62
N GLU A 140 -3.05 -31.32 -5.96
CA GLU A 140 -2.87 -29.89 -6.24
C GLU A 140 -3.62 -29.48 -7.51
N GLY A 141 -3.59 -30.33 -8.54
CA GLY A 141 -4.38 -30.17 -9.75
C GLY A 141 -5.87 -30.07 -9.44
N PHE A 142 -6.41 -31.01 -8.67
CA PHE A 142 -7.80 -30.99 -8.23
C PHE A 142 -8.13 -29.76 -7.39
N LEU A 143 -7.28 -29.40 -6.42
CA LEU A 143 -7.46 -28.21 -5.58
C LEU A 143 -7.50 -26.93 -6.42
N SER A 144 -6.60 -26.80 -7.40
CA SER A 144 -6.56 -25.64 -8.30
C SER A 144 -7.82 -25.52 -9.16
N GLN A 145 -8.37 -26.64 -9.61
CA GLN A 145 -9.63 -26.67 -10.36
C GLN A 145 -10.82 -26.23 -9.49
N VAL A 146 -10.91 -26.75 -8.26
CA VAL A 146 -11.95 -26.36 -7.30
C VAL A 146 -11.81 -24.87 -6.94
N LEU A 147 -10.59 -24.39 -6.67
CA LEU A 147 -10.32 -22.98 -6.40
C LEU A 147 -10.72 -22.09 -7.58
N GLY A 148 -10.45 -22.52 -8.82
CA GLY A 148 -10.87 -21.81 -10.03
C GLY A 148 -12.39 -21.67 -10.14
N GLN A 149 -13.14 -22.74 -9.81
CA GLN A 149 -14.61 -22.68 -9.77
C GLN A 149 -15.13 -21.75 -8.66
N VAL A 150 -14.54 -21.84 -7.46
CA VAL A 150 -14.91 -20.98 -6.33
C VAL A 150 -14.63 -19.51 -6.63
N GLN A 151 -13.50 -19.20 -7.26
CA GLN A 151 -13.12 -17.82 -7.62
C GLN A 151 -14.16 -17.14 -8.53
N GLN A 152 -14.82 -17.89 -9.41
CA GLN A 152 -15.86 -17.36 -10.29
C GLN A 152 -17.17 -17.08 -9.54
N LEU A 153 -17.51 -17.90 -8.54
CA LEU A 153 -18.77 -17.79 -7.79
C LEU A 153 -18.66 -16.80 -6.61
N LEU A 154 -17.47 -16.65 -6.02
CA LEU A 154 -17.25 -15.92 -4.78
C LEU A 154 -17.69 -14.44 -4.84
N PRO A 155 -17.37 -13.64 -5.89
CA PRO A 155 -17.78 -12.22 -5.92
C PRO A 155 -19.31 -12.05 -5.92
N ARG A 156 -20.03 -12.90 -6.65
CA ARG A 156 -21.49 -12.89 -6.69
C ARG A 156 -22.08 -13.29 -5.34
N GLY A 157 -21.58 -14.38 -4.76
CA GLY A 157 -22.00 -14.86 -3.45
C GLY A 157 -21.76 -13.83 -2.34
N GLN A 158 -20.61 -13.15 -2.34
CA GLN A 158 -20.32 -12.09 -1.37
C GLN A 158 -21.31 -10.94 -1.44
N VAL A 159 -21.67 -10.48 -2.64
CA VAL A 159 -22.66 -9.41 -2.81
C VAL A 159 -24.04 -9.85 -2.32
N GLN A 160 -24.47 -11.07 -2.65
CA GLN A 160 -25.75 -11.62 -2.20
C GLN A 160 -25.83 -11.74 -0.68
N VAL A 161 -24.81 -12.32 -0.05
CA VAL A 161 -24.74 -12.48 1.42
C VAL A 161 -24.70 -11.13 2.12
N ARG A 162 -23.92 -10.15 1.62
CA ARG A 162 -23.88 -8.80 2.19
C ARG A 162 -25.22 -8.08 2.08
N LYS A 163 -25.91 -8.17 0.93
CA LYS A 163 -27.26 -7.61 0.77
C LYS A 163 -28.25 -8.25 1.72
N MET A 164 -28.25 -9.58 1.79
CA MET A 164 -29.14 -10.32 2.69
C MET A 164 -28.90 -9.97 4.16
N LYS A 165 -27.63 -9.88 4.58
CA LYS A 165 -27.26 -9.40 5.92
C LYS A 165 -27.79 -7.99 6.21
N ALA A 166 -27.66 -7.06 5.25
CA ALA A 166 -28.15 -5.69 5.41
C ALA A 166 -29.69 -5.64 5.55
N VAL A 167 -30.42 -6.46 4.78
CA VAL A 167 -31.88 -6.58 4.89
C VAL A 167 -32.28 -7.12 6.27
N TYR A 168 -31.65 -8.21 6.74
CA TYR A 168 -31.94 -8.74 8.07
C TYR A 168 -31.59 -7.75 9.19
N LEU A 169 -30.52 -6.97 9.04
CA LEU A 169 -30.18 -5.92 10.01
C LEU A 169 -31.23 -4.81 10.06
N ALA A 170 -31.78 -4.41 8.91
CA ALA A 170 -32.89 -3.44 8.85
C ALA A 170 -34.19 -4.03 9.43
N LEU A 171 -34.51 -5.30 9.14
CA LEU A 171 -35.67 -5.99 9.72
C LEU A 171 -35.56 -6.13 11.24
N ASN A 172 -34.35 -6.33 11.78
CA ASN A 172 -34.11 -6.39 13.22
C ASN A 172 -34.39 -5.06 13.94
N GLN A 173 -34.38 -3.93 13.23
CA GLN A 173 -34.75 -2.62 13.80
C GLN A 173 -36.26 -2.37 13.77
N CYS A 174 -37.03 -3.23 13.10
CA CYS A 174 -38.48 -3.10 13.02
C CYS A 174 -39.15 -3.67 14.28
N SER A 175 -40.26 -3.05 14.68
CA SER A 175 -41.10 -3.59 15.74
C SER A 175 -42.06 -4.66 15.17
N VAL A 176 -42.22 -5.75 15.91
CA VAL A 176 -43.12 -6.84 15.54
C VAL A 176 -44.48 -6.62 16.19
N SER A 177 -45.52 -6.48 15.39
CA SER A 177 -46.90 -6.43 15.90
C SER A 177 -47.46 -7.84 16.03
N SER A 178 -47.76 -8.26 17.26
CA SER A 178 -48.31 -9.58 17.57
C SER A 178 -49.76 -9.75 17.08
N THR A 179 -50.50 -8.66 16.87
CA THR A 179 -51.92 -8.68 16.50
C THR A 179 -52.15 -8.88 15.00
N HIS A 180 -51.31 -8.29 14.15
CA HIS A 180 -51.50 -8.28 12.69
C HIS A 180 -50.44 -9.05 11.90
N LYS A 181 -49.52 -9.76 12.56
CA LYS A 181 -48.36 -10.42 11.94
C LYS A 181 -47.64 -9.50 10.94
N CYS A 182 -47.53 -8.22 11.29
CA CYS A 182 -46.90 -7.20 10.46
C CYS A 182 -45.68 -6.61 11.18
N LEU A 183 -44.74 -6.12 10.37
CA LEU A 183 -43.61 -5.34 10.86
C LEU A 183 -43.96 -3.86 10.73
N VAL A 184 -43.72 -3.11 11.80
CA VAL A 184 -43.92 -1.66 11.83
C VAL A 184 -42.55 -1.00 12.03
N ALA A 185 -42.22 -0.09 11.13
CA ALA A 185 -40.96 0.64 11.14
C ALA A 185 -41.22 2.14 11.00
N GLU A 186 -40.47 2.92 11.77
CA GLU A 186 -40.43 4.37 11.66
C GLU A 186 -39.10 4.76 11.00
N ALA A 187 -39.16 5.57 9.94
CA ALA A 187 -37.98 5.92 9.17
C ALA A 187 -38.04 7.38 8.70
N TRP A 188 -36.88 8.02 8.64
CA TRP A 188 -36.73 9.34 8.05
C TRP A 188 -36.67 9.23 6.53
N CYS A 189 -37.51 9.99 5.84
CA CYS A 189 -37.56 10.07 4.38
C CYS A 189 -37.65 11.54 3.96
N ALA A 190 -36.89 11.92 2.93
CA ALA A 190 -37.01 13.24 2.34
C ALA A 190 -38.41 13.41 1.72
N THR A 191 -39.05 14.56 1.98
CA THR A 191 -40.44 14.81 1.55
C THR A 191 -40.59 14.76 0.02
N GLN A 192 -39.52 15.06 -0.71
CA GLN A 192 -39.46 14.99 -2.18
C GLN A 192 -39.42 13.55 -2.71
N ASP A 193 -38.86 12.60 -1.94
CA ASP A 193 -38.64 11.21 -2.37
C ASP A 193 -39.78 10.28 -1.90
N LEU A 194 -40.73 10.81 -1.13
CA LEU A 194 -41.91 10.07 -0.64
C LEU A 194 -42.75 9.43 -1.76
N PRO A 195 -43.02 10.09 -2.91
CA PRO A 195 -43.78 9.47 -4.00
C PRO A 195 -43.05 8.26 -4.62
N ALA A 196 -41.72 8.37 -4.78
CA ALA A 196 -40.90 7.29 -5.32
C ALA A 196 -40.89 6.08 -4.38
N LEU A 197 -40.82 6.32 -3.06
CA LEU A 197 -40.94 5.28 -2.05
C LEU A 197 -42.30 4.57 -2.13
N GLN A 198 -43.40 5.33 -2.21
CA GLN A 198 -44.75 4.76 -2.31
C GLN A 198 -44.94 3.93 -3.57
N GLN A 199 -44.34 4.35 -4.70
CA GLN A 199 -44.37 3.58 -5.93
C GLN A 199 -43.60 2.25 -5.78
N ALA A 200 -42.38 2.27 -5.27
CA ALA A 200 -41.58 1.07 -5.05
C ALA A 200 -42.25 0.07 -4.08
N LEU A 201 -42.95 0.58 -3.05
CA LEU A 201 -43.75 -0.26 -2.15
C LEU A 201 -44.94 -0.88 -2.88
N ARG A 202 -45.65 -0.14 -3.75
CA ARG A 202 -46.77 -0.70 -4.51
C ARG A 202 -46.33 -1.78 -5.50
N GLU A 203 -45.21 -1.56 -6.18
CA GLU A 203 -44.64 -2.53 -7.12
C GLU A 203 -44.26 -3.83 -6.38
N SER A 204 -43.48 -3.73 -5.30
CA SER A 204 -43.12 -4.91 -4.48
C SER A 204 -44.31 -5.60 -3.81
N SER A 205 -45.31 -4.83 -3.39
CA SER A 205 -46.58 -5.35 -2.88
C SER A 205 -47.35 -6.18 -3.91
N SER A 206 -47.34 -5.77 -5.17
CA SER A 206 -48.03 -6.49 -6.25
C SER A 206 -47.36 -7.81 -6.59
N GLU A 207 -46.02 -7.86 -6.55
CA GLU A 207 -45.24 -9.07 -6.82
C GLU A 207 -45.35 -10.09 -5.69
N ALA A 208 -45.33 -9.63 -4.44
CA ALA A 208 -45.39 -10.50 -3.26
C ALA A 208 -46.82 -10.82 -2.78
N GLY A 209 -47.83 -10.12 -3.29
CA GLY A 209 -49.22 -10.24 -2.81
C GLY A 209 -49.44 -9.72 -1.38
N VAL A 210 -48.56 -8.83 -0.88
CA VAL A 210 -48.57 -8.30 0.49
C VAL A 210 -48.78 -6.79 0.44
N SER A 211 -49.75 -6.24 1.18
CA SER A 211 -49.99 -4.80 1.25
C SER A 211 -48.95 -4.09 2.13
N ALA A 212 -48.08 -3.28 1.55
CA ALA A 212 -47.18 -2.38 2.26
C ALA A 212 -47.69 -0.93 2.09
N VAL A 213 -47.77 -0.19 3.20
CA VAL A 213 -48.29 1.18 3.21
C VAL A 213 -47.34 2.07 4.00
N ALA A 214 -47.04 3.25 3.44
CA ALA A 214 -46.25 4.28 4.10
C ALA A 214 -47.14 5.47 4.47
N HIS A 215 -47.21 5.79 5.76
CA HIS A 215 -47.95 6.93 6.29
C HIS A 215 -46.99 7.97 6.86
N ARG A 216 -47.30 9.25 6.63
CA ARG A 216 -46.56 10.36 7.23
C ARG A 216 -47.05 10.56 8.67
N ILE A 217 -46.12 10.51 9.62
CA ILE A 217 -46.39 10.74 11.04
C ILE A 217 -45.86 12.14 11.40
N ALA A 218 -46.62 12.88 12.20
CA ALA A 218 -46.15 14.14 12.78
C ALA A 218 -45.23 13.82 13.95
N CYS A 219 -43.95 14.14 13.83
CA CYS A 219 -42.95 13.93 14.88
C CYS A 219 -42.50 15.27 15.47
N ARG A 220 -42.16 15.28 16.77
CA ARG A 220 -41.57 16.43 17.47
C ARG A 220 -40.05 16.36 17.54
N ASP A 221 -39.46 15.22 17.20
CA ASP A 221 -38.01 15.03 17.20
C ASP A 221 -37.35 15.78 16.04
N MET A 222 -36.11 16.20 16.25
CA MET A 222 -35.34 16.90 15.24
C MET A 222 -34.95 15.93 14.12
N PRO A 223 -35.40 16.16 12.87
CA PRO A 223 -35.05 15.30 11.75
C PRO A 223 -33.56 15.43 11.38
N PRO A 224 -32.97 14.40 10.76
CA PRO A 224 -31.60 14.45 10.27
C PRO A 224 -31.47 15.41 9.06
N THR A 225 -30.29 16.02 8.94
CA THR A 225 -29.94 16.90 7.81
C THR A 225 -29.50 16.07 6.61
N LEU A 226 -30.15 16.26 5.46
CA LEU A 226 -29.77 15.64 4.19
C LEU A 226 -29.32 16.69 3.19
N ILE A 227 -28.04 16.64 2.79
CA ILE A 227 -27.48 17.50 1.75
C ILE A 227 -27.23 16.66 0.51
N ARG A 228 -27.91 16.99 -0.59
CA ARG A 228 -27.71 16.31 -1.87
C ARG A 228 -26.40 16.78 -2.50
N THR A 229 -25.44 15.87 -2.60
CA THR A 229 -24.15 16.13 -3.23
C THR A 229 -24.11 15.54 -4.64
N ASN A 230 -23.37 16.21 -5.52
CA ASN A 230 -22.97 15.68 -6.81
C ASN A 230 -21.48 15.28 -6.74
N ARG A 231 -20.96 14.64 -7.78
CA ARG A 231 -19.54 14.22 -7.86
C ARG A 231 -18.56 15.35 -7.58
N PHE A 232 -18.90 16.57 -7.99
CA PHE A 232 -18.11 17.78 -7.75
C PHE A 232 -18.26 18.32 -6.32
N THR A 233 -19.48 18.48 -5.82
CA THR A 233 -19.75 19.11 -4.52
C THR A 233 -19.46 18.18 -3.33
N ALA A 234 -19.40 16.86 -3.55
CA ALA A 234 -19.14 15.89 -2.50
C ALA A 234 -17.83 16.16 -1.76
N SER A 235 -16.74 16.46 -2.48
CA SER A 235 -15.43 16.74 -1.86
C SER A 235 -15.47 17.96 -0.93
N PHE A 236 -16.17 19.02 -1.33
CA PHE A 236 -16.30 20.24 -0.53
C PHE A 236 -17.23 20.02 0.67
N GLN A 237 -18.32 19.27 0.48
CA GLN A 237 -19.24 18.92 1.55
C GLN A 237 -18.53 18.08 2.63
N SER A 238 -17.73 17.09 2.25
CA SER A 238 -16.98 16.26 3.20
C SER A 238 -16.02 17.08 4.07
N ILE A 239 -15.44 18.16 3.55
CA ILE A 239 -14.57 19.06 4.34
C ILE A 239 -15.38 19.87 5.35
N VAL A 240 -16.57 20.35 4.95
CA VAL A 240 -17.48 21.04 5.86
C VAL A 240 -17.99 20.09 6.95
N ASP A 241 -18.45 18.91 6.57
CA ASP A 241 -18.97 17.89 7.48
C ASP A 241 -17.92 17.38 8.48
N ALA A 242 -16.64 17.42 8.10
CA ALA A 242 -15.53 17.06 8.99
C ALA A 242 -15.39 18.00 10.19
N TYR A 243 -15.83 19.26 10.08
CA TYR A 243 -15.92 20.17 11.21
C TYR A 243 -17.16 19.91 12.06
N GLY A 244 -18.29 19.66 11.40
CA GLY A 244 -19.55 19.29 12.04
C GLY A 244 -20.69 19.25 11.05
N VAL A 245 -21.71 18.44 11.35
CA VAL A 245 -22.93 18.37 10.55
C VAL A 245 -23.87 19.48 11.00
N GLY A 246 -24.35 20.29 10.04
CA GLY A 246 -25.26 21.40 10.31
C GLY A 246 -26.62 20.97 10.84
N CYS A 247 -27.29 21.87 11.56
CA CYS A 247 -28.63 21.64 12.08
C CYS A 247 -29.68 21.56 10.96
N TYR A 248 -30.85 20.99 11.28
CA TYR A 248 -31.92 20.86 10.31
C TYR A 248 -32.36 22.23 9.79
N GLN A 249 -32.42 22.39 8.46
CA GLN A 249 -32.75 23.62 7.75
C GLN A 249 -31.79 24.81 7.99
N GLU A 250 -30.57 24.55 8.47
CA GLU A 250 -29.52 25.57 8.52
C GLU A 250 -28.93 25.85 7.12
N VAL A 251 -28.50 27.09 6.88
CA VAL A 251 -27.80 27.46 5.64
C VAL A 251 -26.47 26.69 5.54
N ASN A 252 -26.37 25.84 4.52
CA ASN A 252 -25.15 25.09 4.26
C ASN A 252 -24.02 26.03 3.77
N PRO A 253 -22.83 26.05 4.40
CA PRO A 253 -21.71 26.86 3.94
C PRO A 253 -21.00 26.27 2.70
N ALA A 254 -21.18 24.98 2.39
CA ALA A 254 -20.45 24.29 1.33
C ALA A 254 -20.50 24.95 -0.06
N PRO A 255 -21.64 25.50 -0.55
CA PRO A 255 -21.68 26.20 -1.83
C PRO A 255 -20.71 27.39 -1.92
N TYR A 256 -20.51 28.10 -0.81
CA TYR A 256 -19.58 29.23 -0.74
C TYR A 256 -18.14 28.74 -0.63
N THR A 257 -17.91 27.70 0.20
CA THR A 257 -16.61 27.05 0.37
C THR A 257 -16.02 26.54 -0.94
N ILE A 258 -16.85 26.16 -1.93
CA ILE A 258 -16.38 25.75 -3.27
C ILE A 258 -15.42 26.78 -3.89
N ILE A 259 -15.68 28.07 -3.71
CA ILE A 259 -14.87 29.15 -4.30
C ILE A 259 -13.96 29.79 -3.25
N THR A 260 -14.48 30.11 -2.06
CA THR A 260 -13.73 30.87 -1.05
C THR A 260 -12.54 30.09 -0.52
N PHE A 261 -12.68 28.77 -0.31
CA PHE A 261 -11.59 27.96 0.24
C PHE A 261 -10.40 27.83 -0.73
N PRO A 262 -10.59 27.40 -2.00
CA PRO A 262 -9.51 27.40 -2.98
C PRO A 262 -8.90 28.79 -3.24
N PHE A 263 -9.71 29.86 -3.20
CA PHE A 263 -9.22 31.23 -3.37
C PHE A 263 -8.32 31.68 -2.20
N LEU A 264 -8.74 31.44 -0.95
CA LEU A 264 -7.92 31.78 0.22
C LEU A 264 -6.62 30.97 0.24
N PHE A 265 -6.67 29.69 -0.16
CA PHE A 265 -5.47 28.89 -0.37
C PHE A 265 -4.54 29.53 -1.41
N ALA A 266 -5.08 29.96 -2.54
CA ALA A 266 -4.31 30.56 -3.62
C ALA A 266 -3.64 31.89 -3.20
N VAL A 267 -4.25 32.67 -2.32
CA VAL A 267 -3.64 33.89 -1.77
C VAL A 267 -2.39 33.57 -0.95
N MET A 268 -2.39 32.43 -0.25
CA MET A 268 -1.24 31.94 0.54
C MET A 268 -0.20 31.22 -0.31
N PHE A 269 -0.63 30.48 -1.33
CA PHE A 269 0.20 29.64 -2.21
C PHE A 269 0.34 30.25 -3.63
N GLY A 270 0.39 31.58 -3.73
CA GLY A 270 0.35 32.30 -5.01
C GLY A 270 1.67 32.23 -5.76
N ASP A 271 1.82 31.22 -6.62
CA ASP A 271 2.95 31.06 -7.55
C ASP A 271 2.44 30.39 -8.83
N VAL A 272 2.73 30.98 -10.00
CA VAL A 272 2.29 30.47 -11.29
C VAL A 272 2.85 29.07 -11.57
N GLY A 273 4.14 28.86 -11.25
CA GLY A 273 4.85 27.61 -11.55
C GLY A 273 4.36 26.45 -10.68
N HIS A 274 4.33 26.65 -9.37
CA HIS A 274 3.84 25.63 -8.44
C HIS A 274 2.33 25.39 -8.60
N GLY A 275 1.54 26.44 -8.82
CA GLY A 275 0.11 26.34 -9.12
C GLY A 275 -0.16 25.50 -10.37
N LEU A 276 0.65 25.67 -11.43
CA LEU A 276 0.57 24.87 -12.65
C LEU A 276 0.86 23.39 -12.40
N LEU A 277 1.86 23.05 -11.59
CA LEU A 277 2.16 21.66 -11.25
C LEU A 277 0.99 21.00 -10.50
N VAL A 278 0.42 21.70 -9.51
CA VAL A 278 -0.76 21.22 -8.76
C VAL A 278 -1.96 21.06 -9.69
N PHE A 279 -2.20 22.04 -10.58
CA PHE A 279 -3.29 21.99 -11.55
C PHE A 279 -3.14 20.81 -12.52
N LEU A 280 -1.95 20.59 -13.08
CA LEU A 280 -1.69 19.48 -14.01
C LEU A 280 -1.84 18.12 -13.31
N PHE A 281 -1.36 17.99 -12.08
CA PHE A 281 -1.54 16.77 -11.27
C PHE A 281 -3.03 16.50 -10.99
N ALA A 282 -3.79 17.51 -10.58
CA ALA A 282 -5.23 17.40 -10.36
C ALA A 282 -6.00 17.07 -11.64
N LEU A 283 -5.64 17.73 -12.76
CA LEU A 283 -6.23 17.48 -14.07
C LEU A 283 -5.97 16.04 -14.52
N ALA A 284 -4.76 15.51 -14.32
CA ALA A 284 -4.45 14.12 -14.64
C ALA A 284 -5.33 13.14 -13.84
N MET A 285 -5.58 13.40 -12.56
CA MET A 285 -6.49 12.59 -11.74
C MET A 285 -7.94 12.65 -12.23
N VAL A 286 -8.42 13.84 -12.63
CA VAL A 286 -9.79 14.01 -13.16
C VAL A 286 -9.95 13.29 -14.50
N LEU A 287 -8.96 13.39 -15.39
CA LEU A 287 -8.98 12.70 -16.69
C LEU A 287 -8.86 11.18 -16.55
N ALA A 288 -8.12 10.69 -15.56
CA ALA A 288 -7.94 9.27 -15.28
C ALA A 288 -9.06 8.63 -14.46
N GLU A 289 -10.13 9.38 -14.10
CA GLU A 289 -11.20 8.93 -13.20
C GLU A 289 -11.89 7.62 -13.65
N ASN A 290 -11.97 7.37 -14.96
CA ASN A 290 -12.62 6.18 -15.51
C ASN A 290 -11.72 4.93 -15.50
N ARG A 291 -10.43 5.06 -15.17
CA ARG A 291 -9.50 3.92 -15.16
C ARG A 291 -9.65 3.11 -13.86
N PRO A 292 -9.89 1.78 -13.94
CA PRO A 292 -10.10 0.96 -12.74
C PRO A 292 -8.84 0.87 -11.86
N ALA A 293 -7.64 0.91 -12.45
CA ALA A 293 -6.37 0.90 -11.72
C ALA A 293 -6.23 2.06 -10.72
N VAL A 294 -6.74 3.25 -11.08
CA VAL A 294 -6.71 4.45 -10.24
C VAL A 294 -7.74 4.38 -9.12
N ARG A 295 -8.91 3.77 -9.38
CA ARG A 295 -9.98 3.62 -8.38
C ARG A 295 -9.70 2.53 -7.35
N THR A 296 -9.03 1.46 -7.75
CA THR A 296 -8.76 0.29 -6.89
C THR A 296 -7.49 0.45 -6.06
N ALA A 297 -6.72 1.52 -6.27
CA ALA A 297 -5.55 1.80 -5.45
C ALA A 297 -5.95 1.98 -3.98
N GLN A 298 -5.41 1.13 -3.11
CA GLN A 298 -5.76 1.06 -1.68
C GLN A 298 -4.94 1.99 -0.79
N ASN A 299 -3.99 2.74 -1.35
CA ASN A 299 -3.17 3.65 -0.57
C ASN A 299 -4.04 4.76 0.02
N GLU A 300 -4.05 4.89 1.36
CA GLU A 300 -4.89 5.86 2.08
C GLU A 300 -4.62 7.31 1.63
N ILE A 301 -3.34 7.64 1.43
CA ILE A 301 -2.91 8.94 0.90
C ILE A 301 -3.54 9.17 -0.47
N TRP A 302 -3.46 8.19 -1.37
CA TRP A 302 -4.02 8.28 -2.71
C TRP A 302 -5.54 8.45 -2.69
N GLN A 303 -6.26 7.71 -1.84
CA GLN A 303 -7.71 7.83 -1.69
C GLN A 303 -8.12 9.23 -1.24
N THR A 304 -7.35 9.84 -0.35
CA THR A 304 -7.59 11.21 0.13
C THR A 304 -7.42 12.23 -1.00
N PHE A 305 -6.31 12.17 -1.75
CA PHE A 305 -6.08 13.05 -2.90
C PHE A 305 -7.10 12.83 -4.03
N PHE A 306 -7.48 11.58 -4.32
CA PHE A 306 -8.47 11.24 -5.34
C PHE A 306 -9.88 11.69 -4.95
N GLY A 307 -10.23 11.58 -3.67
CA GLY A 307 -11.47 12.12 -3.08
C GLY A 307 -11.54 13.64 -3.20
N GLY A 308 -10.40 14.34 -3.05
CA GLY A 308 -10.27 15.80 -3.16
C GLY A 308 -9.92 16.33 -4.55
N ARG A 309 -9.99 15.55 -5.62
CA ARG A 309 -9.45 15.92 -6.96
C ARG A 309 -10.00 17.25 -7.51
N TYR A 310 -11.29 17.54 -7.34
CA TYR A 310 -11.90 18.78 -7.82
C TYR A 310 -11.50 20.00 -7.00
N LEU A 311 -11.26 19.80 -5.69
CA LEU A 311 -10.74 20.84 -4.81
C LEU A 311 -9.32 21.22 -5.20
N LEU A 312 -8.45 20.22 -5.43
CA LEU A 312 -7.08 20.45 -5.90
C LEU A 312 -7.04 21.13 -7.26
N LEU A 313 -7.97 20.79 -8.17
CA LEU A 313 -8.09 21.42 -9.48
C LEU A 313 -8.37 22.93 -9.34
N LEU A 314 -9.33 23.32 -8.48
CA LEU A 314 -9.63 24.73 -8.22
C LEU A 314 -8.48 25.44 -7.48
N MET A 315 -7.85 24.77 -6.52
CA MET A 315 -6.69 25.32 -5.78
C MET A 315 -5.53 25.64 -6.73
N GLY A 316 -5.21 24.73 -7.65
CA GLY A 316 -4.19 24.95 -8.68
C GLY A 316 -4.59 26.09 -9.63
N LEU A 317 -5.84 26.12 -10.10
CA LEU A 317 -6.33 27.17 -11.00
C LEU A 317 -6.28 28.56 -10.36
N PHE A 318 -6.76 28.70 -9.12
CA PHE A 318 -6.69 29.97 -8.41
C PHE A 318 -5.25 30.35 -8.04
N SER A 319 -4.39 29.38 -7.70
CA SER A 319 -2.97 29.63 -7.42
C SER A 319 -2.23 30.17 -8.65
N ILE A 320 -2.56 29.68 -9.86
CA ILE A 320 -2.07 30.28 -11.11
C ILE A 320 -2.54 31.73 -11.22
N TYR A 321 -3.83 32.00 -11.00
CA TYR A 321 -4.39 33.35 -11.06
C TYR A 321 -3.72 34.30 -10.05
N THR A 322 -3.61 33.93 -8.77
CA THR A 322 -2.97 34.77 -7.74
C THR A 322 -1.46 34.88 -7.96
N GLY A 323 -0.81 33.84 -8.48
CA GLY A 323 0.58 33.89 -8.90
C GLY A 323 0.82 34.94 -9.98
N PHE A 324 -0.10 35.08 -10.95
CA PHE A 324 -0.05 36.15 -11.93
C PHE A 324 -0.29 37.54 -11.31
N ILE A 325 -1.18 37.65 -10.33
CA ILE A 325 -1.39 38.91 -9.59
C ILE A 325 -0.12 39.31 -8.82
N TYR A 326 0.57 38.38 -8.18
CA TYR A 326 1.87 38.65 -7.53
C TYR A 326 3.01 38.82 -8.52
N ASN A 327 2.81 38.37 -9.77
CA ASN A 327 3.84 38.28 -10.81
C ASN A 327 5.05 37.46 -10.33
N GLU A 328 4.80 36.29 -9.74
CA GLU A 328 5.82 35.35 -9.28
C GLU A 328 5.64 34.00 -9.98
N CYS A 329 6.66 33.58 -10.73
CA CYS A 329 6.74 32.26 -11.36
C CYS A 329 8.10 31.65 -11.00
N PHE A 330 8.11 30.62 -10.14
CA PHE A 330 9.36 30.02 -9.62
C PHE A 330 10.34 31.09 -9.10
N SER A 331 9.83 31.99 -8.25
CA SER A 331 10.52 33.16 -7.68
C SER A 331 11.11 34.17 -8.68
N ARG A 332 10.69 34.13 -9.95
CA ARG A 332 11.03 35.13 -10.96
C ARG A 332 9.80 35.86 -11.47
N ALA A 333 9.95 37.17 -11.69
CA ALA A 333 8.89 37.96 -12.31
C ALA A 333 8.87 37.81 -13.83
N THR A 334 7.68 37.89 -14.39
CA THR A 334 7.45 37.82 -15.84
C THR A 334 7.14 39.21 -16.40
N THR A 335 7.81 39.60 -17.50
CA THR A 335 7.57 40.88 -18.18
C THR A 335 6.48 40.71 -19.23
N ILE A 336 5.21 40.85 -18.83
CA ILE A 336 4.05 40.71 -19.74
C ILE A 336 3.74 42.05 -20.43
N PHE A 337 3.80 43.15 -19.69
CA PHE A 337 3.59 44.52 -20.16
C PHE A 337 4.87 45.35 -19.94
N PRO A 338 5.01 46.50 -20.62
CA PRO A 338 6.08 47.45 -20.29
C PRO A 338 5.98 47.88 -18.82
N SER A 339 7.12 47.95 -18.14
CA SER A 339 7.18 48.43 -16.75
C SER A 339 6.70 49.88 -16.67
N GLY A 340 6.00 50.21 -15.58
CA GLY A 340 5.62 51.58 -15.26
C GLY A 340 6.80 52.43 -14.80
N TRP A 341 7.95 51.80 -14.55
CA TRP A 341 9.19 52.46 -14.14
C TRP A 341 10.18 52.56 -15.29
N SER A 342 10.68 53.76 -15.54
CA SER A 342 11.68 54.03 -16.59
C SER A 342 13.01 54.44 -15.97
N VAL A 343 14.00 53.55 -16.07
CA VAL A 343 15.39 53.84 -15.65
C VAL A 343 16.06 54.83 -16.59
N ALA A 344 15.72 54.80 -17.88
CA ALA A 344 16.28 55.69 -18.89
C ALA A 344 15.90 57.16 -18.65
N ALA A 345 14.65 57.42 -18.22
CA ALA A 345 14.21 58.76 -17.87
C ALA A 345 14.99 59.30 -16.65
N MET A 346 15.27 58.45 -15.67
CA MET A 346 16.10 58.82 -14.53
C MET A 346 17.52 59.15 -14.98
N ALA A 347 18.20 58.24 -15.69
CA ALA A 347 19.58 58.43 -16.14
C ALA A 347 19.78 59.72 -16.96
N ASN A 348 18.82 60.05 -17.83
CA ASN A 348 18.88 61.26 -18.67
C ASN A 348 18.68 62.56 -17.88
N GLN A 349 17.88 62.54 -16.80
CA GLN A 349 17.55 63.74 -16.01
C GLN A 349 18.48 63.94 -14.83
N SER A 350 19.00 62.87 -14.23
CA SER A 350 19.92 62.91 -13.09
C SER A 350 21.40 63.00 -13.50
N GLY A 351 21.72 62.85 -14.78
CA GLY A 351 23.08 62.96 -15.30
C GLY A 351 24.02 61.90 -14.71
N TRP A 352 23.54 60.65 -14.59
CA TRP A 352 24.37 59.53 -14.12
C TRP A 352 25.57 59.34 -15.06
N SER A 353 26.76 59.76 -14.62
CA SER A 353 28.01 59.57 -15.35
C SER A 353 28.60 58.18 -15.07
N ASP A 354 29.46 57.68 -15.97
CA ASP A 354 30.15 56.40 -15.79
C ASP A 354 30.97 56.37 -14.48
N ALA A 355 31.53 57.52 -14.08
CA ALA A 355 32.20 57.69 -12.80
C ALA A 355 31.24 57.57 -11.59
N PHE A 356 30.01 58.05 -11.71
CA PHE A 356 28.99 57.92 -10.66
C PHE A 356 28.50 56.48 -10.50
N LEU A 357 28.26 55.79 -11.61
CA LEU A 357 27.82 54.38 -11.62
C LEU A 357 28.89 53.43 -11.06
N SER A 358 30.18 53.71 -11.30
CA SER A 358 31.27 52.93 -10.71
C SER A 358 31.42 53.13 -9.18
N GLN A 359 31.00 54.28 -8.64
CA GLN A 359 31.06 54.59 -7.21
C GLN A 359 29.81 54.12 -6.45
N HIS A 360 28.65 54.01 -7.11
CA HIS A 360 27.37 53.69 -6.49
C HIS A 360 26.77 52.40 -7.08
N PRO A 361 26.99 51.23 -6.45
CA PRO A 361 26.47 49.95 -6.94
C PRO A 361 24.95 49.80 -6.76
N LEU A 362 24.33 50.63 -5.92
CA LEU A 362 22.89 50.65 -5.67
C LEU A 362 22.34 52.02 -6.07
N LEU A 363 21.33 52.02 -6.94
CA LEU A 363 20.70 53.21 -7.47
C LEU A 363 19.27 53.32 -6.95
N THR A 364 18.85 54.54 -6.65
CA THR A 364 17.48 54.87 -6.25
C THR A 364 16.76 55.55 -7.40
N LEU A 365 15.51 55.14 -7.66
CA LEU A 365 14.65 55.77 -8.64
C LEU A 365 13.70 56.72 -7.90
N ASP A 366 13.78 58.02 -8.20
CA ASP A 366 12.92 59.02 -7.58
C ASP A 366 11.60 59.15 -8.37
N PRO A 367 10.43 58.84 -7.77
CA PRO A 367 9.15 58.89 -8.47
C PRO A 367 8.69 60.31 -8.83
N ASN A 368 9.27 61.34 -8.19
CA ASN A 368 8.95 62.74 -8.44
C ASN A 368 9.61 63.29 -9.72
N VAL A 369 10.58 62.58 -10.28
CA VAL A 369 11.29 62.98 -11.50
C VAL A 369 10.43 62.64 -12.71
N THR A 370 10.29 63.60 -13.64
CA THR A 370 9.34 63.49 -14.74
C THR A 370 9.63 62.29 -15.64
N GLY A 371 8.65 61.41 -15.86
CA GLY A 371 8.80 60.24 -16.73
C GLY A 371 9.49 59.03 -16.09
N VAL A 372 9.91 59.10 -14.82
CA VAL A 372 10.46 57.94 -14.08
C VAL A 372 9.35 56.97 -13.67
N PHE A 373 8.21 57.49 -13.22
CA PHE A 373 7.00 56.71 -12.97
C PHE A 373 5.90 57.14 -13.95
N LEU A 374 5.56 56.24 -14.87
CA LEU A 374 4.59 56.45 -15.95
C LEU A 374 3.17 56.01 -15.56
N GLY A 375 3.01 55.34 -14.42
CA GLY A 375 1.73 54.85 -13.91
C GLY A 375 1.81 53.43 -13.34
N PRO A 376 0.72 52.94 -12.74
CA PRO A 376 0.66 51.58 -12.19
C PRO A 376 0.71 50.53 -13.31
N TYR A 377 1.30 49.38 -13.00
CA TYR A 377 1.34 48.25 -13.92
C TYR A 377 -0.08 47.72 -14.18
N PRO A 378 -0.49 47.48 -15.44
CA PRO A 378 -1.89 47.16 -15.77
C PRO A 378 -2.44 45.89 -15.12
N PHE A 379 -1.60 44.89 -14.81
CA PHE A 379 -2.05 43.61 -14.28
C PHE A 379 -1.00 42.98 -13.33
N GLY A 380 -1.31 42.95 -12.05
CA GLY A 380 -0.42 42.42 -11.01
C GLY A 380 0.68 43.39 -10.59
N ILE A 381 1.79 42.86 -10.09
CA ILE A 381 2.92 43.65 -9.58
C ILE A 381 3.95 43.90 -10.68
N ASP A 382 4.47 45.12 -10.73
CA ASP A 382 5.48 45.52 -11.71
C ASP A 382 6.75 44.63 -11.59
N PRO A 383 7.25 44.03 -12.70
CA PRO A 383 8.46 43.22 -12.68
C PRO A 383 9.69 43.91 -12.12
N VAL A 384 9.76 45.25 -12.16
CA VAL A 384 10.90 46.01 -11.62
C VAL A 384 11.13 45.72 -10.13
N TRP A 385 10.06 45.41 -9.40
CA TRP A 385 10.15 45.09 -7.98
C TRP A 385 10.88 43.78 -7.71
N SER A 386 10.91 42.80 -8.63
CA SER A 386 11.69 41.58 -8.40
C SER A 386 13.21 41.82 -8.50
N LEU A 387 13.61 42.89 -9.17
CA LEU A 387 15.02 43.28 -9.32
C LEU A 387 15.47 44.21 -8.19
N ALA A 388 14.53 44.82 -7.46
CA ALA A 388 14.81 45.82 -6.46
C ALA A 388 15.26 45.19 -5.13
N THR A 389 16.25 45.81 -4.48
CA THR A 389 16.71 45.37 -3.14
C THR A 389 15.68 45.65 -2.04
N ASN A 390 14.86 46.69 -2.22
CA ASN A 390 13.79 47.09 -1.29
C ASN A 390 12.42 46.45 -1.59
N HIS A 391 12.37 45.37 -2.37
CA HIS A 391 11.11 44.70 -2.75
C HIS A 391 10.29 44.23 -1.54
N LEU A 392 10.94 43.72 -0.49
CA LEU A 392 10.28 43.31 0.76
C LEU A 392 9.57 44.47 1.45
N SER A 393 10.17 45.66 1.43
CA SER A 393 9.59 46.86 2.03
C SER A 393 8.32 47.33 1.31
N PHE A 394 8.17 47.01 0.02
CA PHE A 394 6.96 47.28 -0.75
C PHE A 394 5.92 46.15 -0.63
N LEU A 395 6.35 44.89 -0.80
CA LEU A 395 5.46 43.72 -0.83
C LEU A 395 4.85 43.41 0.53
N ASN A 396 5.59 43.57 1.64
CA ASN A 396 5.08 43.22 2.96
C ASN A 396 3.88 44.09 3.38
N PRO A 397 3.94 45.44 3.31
CA PRO A 397 2.77 46.27 3.58
C PRO A 397 1.60 46.00 2.63
N PHE A 398 1.87 45.71 1.34
CA PHE A 398 0.84 45.35 0.38
C PHE A 398 0.11 44.06 0.79
N LYS A 399 0.85 42.97 1.04
CA LYS A 399 0.29 41.67 1.46
C LYS A 399 -0.45 41.80 2.79
N MET A 400 0.07 42.57 3.75
CA MET A 400 -0.58 42.81 5.04
C MET A 400 -1.91 43.58 4.91
N LYS A 401 -1.96 44.64 4.09
CA LYS A 401 -3.21 45.38 3.87
C LYS A 401 -4.24 44.53 3.14
N MET A 402 -3.83 43.78 2.14
CA MET A 402 -4.70 42.89 1.37
C MET A 402 -5.28 41.77 2.25
N SER A 403 -4.48 41.15 3.14
CA SER A 403 -4.96 40.09 4.03
C SER A 403 -6.03 40.58 5.01
N VAL A 404 -5.88 41.80 5.54
CA VAL A 404 -6.89 42.43 6.42
C VAL A 404 -8.19 42.69 5.65
N ILE A 405 -8.11 43.23 4.43
CA ILE A 405 -9.31 43.51 3.60
C ILE A 405 -10.06 42.21 3.28
N LEU A 406 -9.35 41.16 2.85
CA LEU A 406 -9.97 39.86 2.59
C LEU A 406 -10.57 39.24 3.85
N GLY A 407 -9.86 39.30 4.97
CA GLY A 407 -10.32 38.75 6.25
C GLY A 407 -11.60 39.42 6.74
N VAL A 408 -11.64 40.76 6.75
CA VAL A 408 -12.84 41.51 7.17
C VAL A 408 -14.02 41.25 6.24
N THR A 409 -13.78 41.22 4.92
CA THR A 409 -14.85 40.95 3.93
C THR A 409 -15.42 39.54 4.10
N HIS A 410 -14.55 38.54 4.31
CA HIS A 410 -14.97 37.14 4.50
C HIS A 410 -15.76 36.95 5.81
N MET A 411 -15.32 37.55 6.91
CA MET A 411 -16.04 37.50 8.19
C MET A 411 -17.40 38.23 8.10
N ALA A 412 -17.43 39.41 7.48
CA ALA A 412 -18.68 40.15 7.28
C ALA A 412 -19.69 39.35 6.46
N PHE A 413 -19.24 38.66 5.41
CA PHE A 413 -20.08 37.76 4.64
C PHE A 413 -20.65 36.61 5.48
N GLY A 414 -19.85 35.99 6.35
CA GLY A 414 -20.32 34.94 7.26
C GLY A 414 -21.42 35.44 8.23
N VAL A 415 -21.28 36.65 8.77
CA VAL A 415 -22.30 37.25 9.64
C VAL A 415 -23.61 37.53 8.88
N LEU A 416 -23.52 37.98 7.62
CA LEU A 416 -24.70 38.18 6.77
C LEU A 416 -25.44 36.87 6.49
N LEU A 417 -24.72 35.76 6.29
CA LEU A 417 -25.35 34.44 6.15
C LEU A 417 -26.11 34.02 7.41
N GLY A 418 -25.60 34.38 8.59
CA GLY A 418 -26.28 34.13 9.87
C GLY A 418 -27.66 34.78 9.97
N VAL A 419 -27.87 35.92 9.29
CA VAL A 419 -29.20 36.58 9.27
C VAL A 419 -30.24 35.69 8.59
N PHE A 420 -29.87 34.97 7.52
CA PHE A 420 -30.79 34.07 6.80
C PHE A 420 -31.18 32.82 7.60
N ASN A 421 -30.48 32.49 8.68
CA ASN A 421 -30.91 31.42 9.59
C ASN A 421 -32.01 31.88 10.56
N HIS A 422 -32.15 33.20 10.78
CA HIS A 422 -33.11 33.78 11.73
C HIS A 422 -34.37 34.34 11.05
N VAL A 423 -34.29 34.65 9.75
CA VAL A 423 -35.41 35.07 8.90
C VAL A 423 -36.05 33.85 8.28
#